data_AF-A0A9E0LQ35-F1
#
_entry.id   AF-A0A9E0LQ35-F1
#
_cell.length_a   1.000
_cell.length_b   1.000
_cell.length_c   1.000
_cell.angle_alpha   90.00
_cell.angle_beta   90.00
_cell.angle_gamma   90.00
#
_symmetry.space_group_name_H-M   'P 1'
#
loop_
_entity.id
_entity.type
_entity.pdbx_description
1 polymer ?
#
loop_
_entity_poly.entity_id
_entity_poly.type
_entity_poly.pdbx_seq_one_letter_code
_entity_poly.pdbx_strand_id
1 'polypeptide(L)'
;MNNSPIGIFDSGVGGLTVLSEIEKLLPEENFIYLADQAFAPYGKRTISELQERTKRVSKFLIEKNVKLIVVACNTASTSSIKYLRKNFPVPFIGVVPVIKTLASVSETKKTAVLATPITTKSIYLDLLISEFGQDITVYKVGD
;
A
#
# COMPACT_ATOMS: atom_id res chain seq x y z
N MET A 1 11.24 -9.84 23.09
CA MET A 1 10.25 -9.05 22.31
C MET A 1 11.00 -7.88 21.67
N ASN A 2 10.70 -7.55 20.41
CA ASN A 2 11.35 -6.44 19.72
C ASN A 2 10.48 -5.18 19.85
N ASN A 3 10.95 -4.19 20.63
CA ASN A 3 10.26 -2.94 20.91
C ASN A 3 10.56 -1.83 19.88
N SER A 4 11.30 -2.14 18.81
CA SER A 4 11.48 -1.22 17.68
C SER A 4 10.13 -0.82 17.07
N PRO A 5 10.00 0.42 16.57
CA PRO A 5 8.74 0.92 16.01
C PRO A 5 8.38 0.25 14.68
N ILE A 6 7.11 0.36 14.31
CA ILE A 6 6.61 0.05 12.97
C ILE A 6 6.70 1.32 12.12
N GLY A 7 7.43 1.25 11.02
CA GLY A 7 7.49 2.32 10.03
C GLY A 7 6.26 2.30 9.15
N ILE A 8 5.66 3.44 8.88
CA ILE A 8 4.49 3.56 8.01
C ILE A 8 4.77 4.73 7.05
N PHE A 9 4.52 4.55 5.75
CA PHE A 9 4.61 5.67 4.82
C PHE A 9 3.48 5.70 3.80
N ASP A 10 3.16 6.92 3.38
CA ASP A 10 2.25 7.22 2.28
C ASP A 10 2.79 8.40 1.46
N SER A 11 2.26 8.60 0.26
CA SER A 11 2.50 9.78 -0.56
C SER A 11 2.06 11.09 0.10
N GLY A 12 1.18 11.04 1.11
CA GLY A 12 0.72 12.21 1.84
C GLY A 12 0.08 11.85 3.19
N VAL A 13 -1.02 12.53 3.52
CA VAL A 13 -1.74 12.34 4.79
C VAL A 13 -2.82 11.26 4.74
N GLY A 14 -3.14 10.73 3.55
CA GLY A 14 -4.22 9.74 3.40
C GLY A 14 -3.97 8.47 4.20
N GLY A 15 -2.71 8.04 4.30
CA GLY A 15 -2.27 6.91 5.10
C GLY A 15 -2.45 7.06 6.61
N LEU A 16 -2.80 8.24 7.13
CA LEU A 16 -3.14 8.41 8.55
C LEU A 16 -4.39 7.59 8.94
N THR A 17 -5.29 7.34 7.98
CA THR A 17 -6.43 6.44 8.19
C THR A 17 -5.99 5.01 8.48
N VAL A 18 -4.97 4.52 7.77
CA VAL A 18 -4.37 3.20 7.99
C VAL A 18 -3.66 3.16 9.35
N LEU A 19 -2.88 4.19 9.68
CA LEU A 19 -2.23 4.31 11.00
C LEU A 19 -3.27 4.25 12.13
N SER A 20 -4.36 5.02 12.03
CA SER A 20 -5.40 5.07 13.06
C SER A 20 -6.03 3.70 13.33
N GLU A 21 -6.28 2.89 12.30
CA GLU A 21 -6.82 1.54 12.48
C GLU A 21 -5.77 0.58 13.06
N ILE A 22 -4.49 0.71 12.68
CA ILE A 22 -3.41 -0.10 13.24
C ILE A 22 -3.22 0.21 14.73
N GLU A 23 -3.23 1.49 15.13
CA GLU A 23 -3.11 1.91 16.54
C GLU A 23 -4.22 1.32 17.42
N LYS A 24 -5.46 1.25 16.92
CA LYS A 24 -6.58 0.62 17.64
C LYS A 24 -6.35 -0.88 17.87
N LEU A 25 -5.78 -1.56 16.88
CA LEU A 25 -5.54 -3.01 16.94
C LEU A 25 -4.26 -3.36 17.71
N LEU A 26 -3.28 -2.46 17.72
CA LEU A 26 -1.95 -2.64 18.32
C LEU A 26 -1.60 -1.43 19.20
N PRO A 27 -2.32 -1.22 20.32
CA PRO A 27 -2.16 -0.01 21.15
C PRO A 27 -0.80 0.09 21.86
N GLU A 28 -0.10 -1.04 22.02
CA GLU A 28 1.21 -1.12 22.69
C GLU A 28 2.39 -0.95 21.71
N GLU A 29 2.12 -0.77 20.42
CA GLU A 29 3.15 -0.60 19.40
C GLU A 29 3.54 0.87 19.23
N ASN A 30 4.82 1.10 18.92
CA ASN A 30 5.31 2.43 18.56
C ASN A 30 5.32 2.59 17.04
N PHE A 31 5.01 3.79 16.54
CA PHE A 31 4.92 4.05 15.11
C PHE A 31 5.82 5.21 14.67
N ILE A 32 6.37 5.10 13.47
CA ILE A 32 7.00 6.23 12.76
C ILE A 32 6.27 6.40 11.44
N TYR A 33 5.53 7.52 11.30
CA TYR A 33 4.82 7.85 10.07
C TYR A 33 5.62 8.82 9.21
N LEU A 34 5.76 8.52 7.91
CA LEU A 34 6.35 9.40 6.91
C LEU A 34 5.33 9.75 5.84
N ALA A 35 4.98 11.03 5.76
CA ALA A 35 4.19 11.60 4.66
C ALA A 35 5.13 12.15 3.57
N ASP A 36 5.18 11.53 2.40
CA ASP A 36 6.05 11.96 1.31
C ASP A 36 5.44 13.09 0.45
N GLN A 37 4.89 14.11 1.12
CA GLN A 37 4.10 15.17 0.49
C GLN A 37 4.87 15.92 -0.61
N ALA A 38 6.18 16.13 -0.43
CA ALA A 38 7.01 16.82 -1.42
C ALA A 38 7.10 16.07 -2.77
N PHE A 39 6.82 14.77 -2.80
CA PHE A 39 6.81 13.96 -4.03
C PHE A 39 5.39 13.60 -4.51
N ALA A 40 4.36 14.02 -3.77
CA ALA A 40 2.97 13.81 -4.14
C ALA A 40 2.60 14.54 -5.46
N PRO A 41 1.54 14.08 -6.16
CA PRO A 41 0.86 12.80 -5.98
C PRO A 41 1.62 11.66 -6.65
N TYR A 42 1.68 10.49 -6.00
CA TYR A 42 2.32 9.30 -6.58
C TYR A 42 1.62 8.80 -7.85
N GLY A 43 0.30 9.03 -7.96
CA GLY A 43 -0.53 8.63 -9.10
C GLY A 43 -0.12 9.20 -10.46
N LYS A 44 0.75 10.21 -10.51
CA LYS A 44 1.23 10.86 -11.75
C LYS A 44 2.69 10.48 -12.10
N ARG A 45 3.30 9.57 -11.35
CA ARG A 45 4.72 9.20 -11.48
C ARG A 45 4.88 7.90 -12.26
N THR A 46 6.03 7.69 -12.87
CA THR A 46 6.35 6.40 -13.49
C THR A 46 6.65 5.33 -12.44
N ILE A 47 6.54 4.04 -12.81
CA ILE A 47 6.88 2.93 -11.90
C ILE A 47 8.35 3.02 -11.45
N SER A 48 9.26 3.40 -12.34
CA SER A 48 10.69 3.58 -12.03
C SER A 48 10.90 4.66 -10.96
N GLU A 49 10.27 5.84 -11.14
CA GLU A 49 10.34 6.92 -10.16
C GLU A 49 9.77 6.50 -8.80
N LEU A 50 8.66 5.76 -8.79
CA LEU A 50 8.06 5.26 -7.56
C LEU A 50 8.94 4.22 -6.86
N GLN A 51 9.60 3.33 -7.60
CA GLN A 51 10.51 2.35 -7.01
C GLN A 51 11.73 3.04 -6.39
N GLU A 52 12.35 4.00 -7.08
CA GLU A 52 13.48 4.73 -6.52
C GLU A 52 13.07 5.62 -5.34
N ARG A 53 11.90 6.28 -5.41
CA ARG A 53 11.42 7.10 -4.28
C ARG A 53 11.11 6.24 -3.06
N THR A 54 10.36 5.16 -3.23
CA THR A 54 10.00 4.26 -2.12
C THR A 54 11.22 3.56 -1.52
N LYS A 55 12.25 3.28 -2.32
CA LYS A 55 13.56 2.82 -1.82
C LYS A 55 14.20 3.83 -0.88
N ARG A 56 14.22 5.11 -1.25
CA ARG A 56 14.78 6.19 -0.41
C ARG A 56 13.99 6.37 0.89
N VAL A 57 12.65 6.37 0.80
CA VAL A 57 11.76 6.40 1.97
C VAL A 57 11.99 5.21 2.89
N SER A 58 12.13 4.00 2.32
CA SER A 58 12.38 2.78 3.09
C SER A 58 13.73 2.82 3.80
N LYS A 59 14.79 3.29 3.13
CA LYS A 59 16.11 3.49 3.76
C LYS A 59 16.03 4.42 4.96
N PHE A 60 15.35 5.56 4.81
CA PHE A 60 15.15 6.49 5.92
C PHE A 60 14.45 5.82 7.12
N LEU A 61 13.38 5.06 6.89
CA LEU A 61 12.68 4.36 7.97
C LEU A 61 13.55 3.27 8.61
N ILE A 62 14.33 2.53 7.81
CA ILE A 62 15.28 1.53 8.31
C ILE A 62 16.35 2.18 9.20
N GLU A 63 16.86 3.36 8.83
CA GLU A 63 17.79 4.15 9.66
C GLU A 63 17.18 4.60 10.99
N LYS A 64 15.84 4.65 11.09
CA LYS A 64 15.12 4.86 12.36
C LYS A 64 14.86 3.56 13.14
N ASN A 65 15.52 2.46 12.75
CA ASN A 65 15.49 1.17 13.43
C ASN A 65 14.08 0.57 13.55
N VAL A 66 13.26 0.68 12.49
CA VAL A 66 11.92 0.06 12.44
C VAL A 66 12.01 -1.46 12.28
N LYS A 67 11.10 -2.21 12.91
CA LYS A 67 11.04 -3.68 12.80
C LYS A 67 10.27 -4.20 11.59
N LEU A 68 9.44 -3.34 11.00
CA LEU A 68 8.49 -3.61 9.92
C LEU A 68 8.20 -2.30 9.20
N ILE A 69 7.92 -2.34 7.90
CA ILE A 69 7.41 -1.20 7.14
C ILE A 69 6.02 -1.50 6.57
N VAL A 70 5.06 -0.62 6.82
CA VAL A 70 3.74 -0.60 6.18
C VAL A 70 3.73 0.46 5.08
N VAL A 71 3.45 0.01 3.85
CA VAL A 71 3.20 0.86 2.69
C VAL A 71 1.70 1.20 2.69
N ALA A 72 1.32 2.35 3.26
CA ALA A 72 -0.07 2.76 3.41
C ALA A 72 -0.66 3.39 2.13
N CYS A 73 0.18 3.74 1.16
CA CYS A 73 -0.25 4.21 -0.16
C CYS A 73 -0.67 3.05 -1.06
N ASN A 74 -1.89 3.05 -1.58
CA ASN A 74 -2.32 2.08 -2.60
C ASN A 74 -1.42 2.12 -3.84
N THR A 75 -1.11 3.31 -4.36
CA THR A 75 -0.26 3.45 -5.54
C THR A 75 1.17 2.94 -5.29
N ALA A 76 1.77 3.24 -4.15
CA ALA A 76 3.10 2.71 -3.82
C ALA A 76 3.08 1.19 -3.60
N SER A 77 2.01 0.66 -3.00
CA SER A 77 1.86 -0.78 -2.78
C SER A 77 1.79 -1.53 -4.10
N THR A 78 0.94 -1.09 -5.03
CA THR A 78 0.78 -1.74 -6.33
C THR A 78 2.01 -1.59 -7.24
N SER A 79 2.74 -0.48 -7.16
CA SER A 79 3.91 -0.24 -8.01
C SER A 79 5.23 -0.82 -7.48
N SER A 80 5.40 -0.86 -6.15
CA SER A 80 6.72 -0.99 -5.55
C SER A 80 6.86 -2.11 -4.51
N ILE A 81 5.79 -2.72 -3.99
CA ILE A 81 5.94 -3.64 -2.85
C ILE A 81 6.77 -4.90 -3.19
N LYS A 82 6.62 -5.46 -4.40
CA LYS A 82 7.44 -6.58 -4.87
C LYS A 82 8.91 -6.20 -4.97
N TYR A 83 9.18 -4.99 -5.47
CA TYR A 83 10.52 -4.43 -5.55
C TYR A 83 11.14 -4.26 -4.15
N LEU A 84 10.40 -3.67 -3.20
CA LEU A 84 10.89 -3.43 -1.84
C LEU A 84 11.22 -4.75 -1.12
N ARG A 85 10.32 -5.74 -1.17
CA ARG A 85 10.53 -7.07 -0.57
C ARG A 85 11.74 -7.81 -1.14
N LYS A 86 12.09 -7.58 -2.41
CA LYS A 86 13.26 -8.19 -3.04
C LYS A 86 14.57 -7.52 -2.61
N ASN A 87 14.55 -6.22 -2.31
CA ASN A 87 15.76 -5.41 -2.12
C ASN A 87 16.10 -5.12 -0.65
N PHE A 88 15.22 -5.46 0.28
CA PHE A 88 15.41 -5.16 1.70
C PHE A 88 15.04 -6.36 2.58
N PRO A 89 15.79 -6.61 3.66
CA PRO A 89 15.51 -7.71 4.58
C PRO A 89 14.38 -7.38 5.58
N VAL A 90 14.06 -6.10 5.81
CA VAL A 90 12.96 -5.71 6.70
C VAL A 90 11.62 -6.17 6.10
N PRO A 91 10.68 -6.70 6.89
CA PRO A 91 9.36 -7.06 6.39
C PRO A 91 8.60 -5.87 5.83
N PHE A 92 7.86 -6.08 4.73
CA PHE A 92 6.96 -5.08 4.14
C PHE A 92 5.52 -5.60 4.08
N ILE A 93 4.59 -4.83 4.63
CA ILE A 93 3.14 -5.00 4.48
C ILE A 93 2.63 -3.87 3.60
N GLY A 94 1.75 -4.17 2.65
CA GLY A 94 1.13 -3.16 1.80
C GLY A 94 -0.37 -3.21 1.93
N VAL A 95 -1.01 -2.09 1.66
CA VAL A 95 -2.45 -2.05 1.44
C VAL A 95 -2.77 -2.64 0.07
N VAL A 96 -3.92 -3.28 -0.04
CA VAL A 96 -4.41 -3.86 -1.28
C VAL A 96 -5.81 -3.35 -1.56
N PRO A 97 -6.18 -3.18 -2.84
CA PRO A 97 -7.58 -3.01 -3.22
C PRO A 97 -8.41 -4.15 -2.61
N VAL A 98 -9.58 -3.81 -2.05
CA VAL A 98 -10.45 -4.69 -1.24
C VAL A 98 -11.16 -5.80 -2.03
N ILE A 99 -10.57 -6.28 -3.14
CA ILE A 99 -11.13 -7.30 -4.03
C ILE A 99 -11.53 -8.56 -3.26
N LYS A 100 -10.63 -9.08 -2.41
CA LYS A 100 -10.89 -10.29 -1.62
C LYS A 100 -12.09 -10.13 -0.69
N THR A 101 -12.18 -9.00 -0.01
CA THR A 101 -13.30 -8.67 0.88
C THR A 101 -14.59 -8.52 0.07
N LEU A 102 -14.54 -7.82 -1.06
CA LEU A 102 -15.70 -7.59 -1.92
C LEU A 102 -16.24 -8.89 -2.51
N ALA A 103 -15.38 -9.84 -2.85
CA ALA A 103 -15.80 -11.16 -3.34
C ALA A 103 -16.64 -11.92 -2.29
N SER A 104 -16.28 -11.80 -1.01
CA SER A 104 -16.99 -12.49 0.08
C SER A 104 -18.26 -11.78 0.54
N VAL A 105 -18.34 -10.45 0.45
CA VAL A 105 -19.47 -9.68 1.01
C VAL A 105 -20.44 -9.11 -0.03
N SER A 106 -20.07 -9.04 -1.31
CA SER A 106 -20.93 -8.48 -2.35
C SER A 106 -22.12 -9.39 -2.63
N GLU A 107 -23.33 -8.85 -2.46
CA GLU A 107 -24.58 -9.51 -2.82
C GLU A 107 -24.86 -9.45 -4.32
N THR A 108 -24.62 -8.29 -4.95
CA THR A 108 -24.89 -8.07 -6.38
C THR A 108 -23.84 -8.69 -7.30
N LYS A 109 -22.70 -9.10 -6.73
CA LYS A 109 -21.51 -9.56 -7.45
C LYS A 109 -20.98 -8.56 -8.49
N LYS A 110 -21.36 -7.28 -8.39
CA LYS A 110 -20.88 -6.19 -9.26
C LYS A 110 -20.19 -5.14 -8.41
N THR A 111 -18.92 -4.88 -8.69
CA THR A 111 -18.08 -4.02 -7.85
C THR A 111 -17.26 -3.06 -8.71
N ALA A 112 -17.13 -1.80 -8.27
CA ALA A 112 -16.26 -0.81 -8.90
C ALA A 112 -15.04 -0.50 -8.02
N VAL A 113 -13.85 -0.46 -8.63
CA VAL A 113 -12.61 0.01 -8.02
C VAL A 113 -12.30 1.37 -8.59
N LEU A 114 -12.48 2.40 -7.77
CA LEU A 114 -12.12 3.78 -8.08
C LEU A 114 -10.68 4.02 -7.61
N ALA A 115 -9.76 4.21 -8.53
CA ALA A 115 -8.35 4.37 -8.19
C ALA A 115 -7.60 5.25 -9.19
N THR A 116 -6.37 5.63 -8.84
CA THR A 116 -5.49 6.37 -9.75
C THR A 116 -5.15 5.56 -11.00
N PRO A 117 -4.79 6.20 -12.12
CA PRO A 117 -4.55 5.51 -13.40
C PRO A 117 -3.45 4.45 -13.33
N ILE A 118 -2.41 4.71 -12.54
CA ILE A 118 -1.35 3.73 -12.28
C ILE A 118 -1.90 2.49 -11.58
N THR A 119 -2.82 2.68 -10.64
CA THR A 119 -3.42 1.58 -9.86
C THR A 119 -4.36 0.76 -10.73
N THR A 120 -5.23 1.41 -11.53
CA THR A 120 -6.19 0.74 -12.43
C THR A 120 -5.49 -0.04 -13.55
N LYS A 121 -4.32 0.43 -14.00
CA LYS A 121 -3.50 -0.23 -15.04
C LYS A 121 -2.43 -1.19 -14.45
N SER A 122 -2.41 -1.40 -13.13
CA SER A 122 -1.38 -2.21 -12.50
C SER A 122 -1.63 -3.71 -12.67
N ILE A 123 -0.58 -4.45 -13.05
CA ILE A 123 -0.56 -5.93 -13.05
C ILE A 123 -0.94 -6.47 -11.67
N TYR A 124 -0.61 -5.74 -10.60
CA TYR A 124 -0.94 -6.14 -9.24
C TYR A 124 -2.46 -6.22 -9.01
N LEU A 125 -3.21 -5.21 -9.45
CA LEU A 125 -4.68 -5.24 -9.36
C LEU A 125 -5.25 -6.36 -10.23
N ASP A 126 -4.72 -6.57 -11.43
CA ASP A 126 -5.17 -7.64 -12.32
C ASP A 126 -4.97 -9.03 -11.70
N LEU A 127 -3.83 -9.26 -11.04
CA LEU A 127 -3.58 -10.50 -10.30
C LEU A 127 -4.55 -10.68 -9.13
N LEU A 128 -4.83 -9.62 -8.36
CA LEU A 128 -5.81 -9.69 -7.27
C LEU A 128 -7.22 -10.03 -7.76
N ILE A 129 -7.63 -9.44 -8.89
CA ILE A 129 -8.92 -9.74 -9.52
C ILE A 129 -8.95 -11.19 -10.01
N SER A 130 -7.88 -11.66 -10.65
CA SER A 130 -7.78 -13.05 -11.12
C SER A 130 -7.79 -14.07 -9.97
N GLU A 131 -7.14 -13.73 -8.86
CA GLU A 131 -6.97 -14.65 -7.72
C GLU A 131 -8.22 -14.68 -6.83
N PHE A 132 -8.81 -13.52 -6.54
CA PHE A 132 -9.89 -13.41 -5.54
C PHE A 132 -11.23 -12.96 -6.12
N GLY A 133 -11.26 -12.45 -7.34
CA GLY A 133 -12.45 -11.84 -7.95
C GLY A 133 -13.25 -12.78 -8.85
N GLN A 134 -13.04 -14.10 -8.80
CA GLN A 134 -13.65 -15.05 -9.74
C GLN A 134 -15.19 -15.04 -9.70
N ASP A 135 -15.77 -14.75 -8.54
CA ASP A 135 -17.22 -14.71 -8.33
C ASP A 135 -17.83 -13.31 -8.49
N ILE A 136 -17.04 -12.29 -8.84
CA ILE A 136 -17.52 -10.90 -8.98
C ILE A 136 -17.07 -10.26 -10.30
N THR A 137 -17.93 -9.44 -10.88
CA THR A 137 -17.55 -8.53 -11.97
C THR A 137 -16.91 -7.28 -11.38
N VAL A 138 -15.65 -7.01 -11.74
CA VAL A 138 -14.90 -5.84 -11.28
C VAL A 138 -14.76 -4.80 -12.38
N TYR A 139 -15.33 -3.62 -12.16
CA TYR A 139 -15.17 -2.44 -13.02
C TYR A 139 -14.01 -1.58 -12.50
N LYS A 140 -13.01 -1.33 -13.34
CA LYS A 140 -11.87 -0.46 -13.00
C LYS A 140 -12.17 0.95 -13.49
N VAL A 141 -12.21 1.93 -12.58
CA VAL A 141 -12.58 3.33 -12.88
C VAL A 141 -11.44 4.25 -12.44
N GLY A 142 -10.87 4.99 -13.39
CA GLY A 142 -9.73 5.88 -13.15
C GLY A 142 -8.96 6.13 -14.45
N ASP A 143 -9.20 7.30 -15.05
CA ASP A 143 -8.62 7.75 -16.32
C ASP A 143 -7.22 8.37 -16.16
#